data_AF-A0A135RWV7-F1
#
_entry.id   AF-A0A135RWV7-F1
#
_cell.length_a   1.000
_cell.length_b   1.000
_cell.length_c   1.000
_cell.angle_alpha   90.00
_cell.angle_beta   90.00
_cell.angle_gamma   90.00
#
_symmetry.space_group_name_H-M   'P 1'
#
loop_
_entity.id
_entity.type
_entity.pdbx_description
1 polymer ?
#
loop_
_entity_poly.entity_id
_entity_poly.type
_entity_poly.pdbx_seq_one_letter_code
_entity_poly.pdbx_strand_id
1 'polypeptide(L)'
;MRELSEREFPITFYTSVSFALFKTYGIPTISKLLVATSQLSGDRTASKRRTDTGVLMYEIIYNTPESRRNIDAISRVNFLHSRWREAGKISNDDMLYTLSLFVLEPMRWTALYEWRDLTIFEKNALAIFWKDLGNEMGISYECLVPHMSQKDDALAWLEALQKWCLEYQEHNMVHAFSNEKLAHANITLLLMDFPKFTHNFVFRQLRCLMEPVLRRAMGYEDPSKLDFFIFENLVAFRRNVLKYFCLPRPKWWTNPMIQDVDKKTGRMYLPSYLAHPYYVKPSFWWRWSPSALYTRLIGGHLPGDEGSKYHPDGYTIPEVGPDAQRCKGKEYMERTRERISQARGCPMAFQA
;
A
#
# COMPACT_ATOMS: atom_id res chain seq x y z
N MET A 1 7.80 -11.69 5.31
CA MET A 1 6.80 -10.61 5.15
C MET A 1 5.90 -10.47 6.36
N ARG A 2 5.01 -11.45 6.61
CA ARG A 2 4.04 -11.40 7.73
C ARG A 2 4.63 -10.96 9.08
N GLU A 3 5.69 -11.59 9.55
CA GLU A 3 6.32 -11.25 10.84
C GLU A 3 6.82 -9.79 10.90
N LEU A 4 7.37 -9.29 9.79
CA LEU A 4 7.83 -7.90 9.69
C LEU A 4 6.67 -6.92 9.75
N SER A 5 5.58 -7.21 9.03
CA SER A 5 4.45 -6.29 8.87
C SER A 5 3.39 -6.37 9.96
N GLU A 6 3.32 -7.47 10.74
CA GLU A 6 2.35 -7.62 11.86
C GLU A 6 2.95 -7.36 13.24
N ARG A 7 4.24 -7.65 13.43
CA ARG A 7 4.86 -7.70 14.76
C ARG A 7 6.06 -6.78 14.89
N GLU A 8 7.02 -6.88 13.96
CA GLU A 8 8.27 -6.14 14.08
C GLU A 8 8.11 -4.65 13.79
N PHE A 9 7.57 -4.32 12.62
CA PHE A 9 7.47 -2.95 12.09
C PHE A 9 6.07 -2.59 11.57
N PRO A 10 4.96 -2.92 12.25
CA PRO A 10 3.63 -2.87 11.65
C PRO A 10 3.17 -1.47 11.24
N ILE A 11 3.50 -0.45 12.05
CA ILE A 11 3.17 0.94 11.69
C ILE A 11 3.99 1.38 10.48
N THR A 12 5.30 1.14 10.49
CA THR A 12 6.16 1.60 9.40
C THR A 12 5.88 0.87 8.10
N PHE A 13 5.68 -0.46 8.11
CA PHE A 13 5.31 -1.21 6.90
C PHE A 13 3.95 -0.77 6.34
N TYR A 14 2.94 -0.58 7.19
CA TYR A 14 1.64 -0.11 6.73
C TYR A 14 1.71 1.31 6.15
N THR A 15 2.41 2.22 6.84
CA THR A 15 2.52 3.62 6.41
C THR A 15 3.43 3.78 5.20
N SER A 16 4.51 3.02 5.08
CA SER A 16 5.40 3.07 3.91
C SER A 16 4.74 2.52 2.65
N VAL A 17 3.96 1.45 2.75
CA VAL A 17 3.16 0.92 1.62
C VAL A 17 2.07 1.91 1.23
N SER A 18 1.41 2.52 2.22
CA SER A 18 0.47 3.60 2.02
C SER A 18 1.09 4.82 1.32
N PHE A 19 2.34 5.14 1.64
CA PHE A 19 3.12 6.20 1.03
C PHE A 19 3.62 5.83 -0.36
N ALA A 20 3.99 4.58 -0.62
CA ALA A 20 4.35 4.08 -1.94
C ALA A 20 3.25 4.39 -2.97
N LEU A 21 1.99 4.13 -2.62
CA LEU A 21 0.84 4.53 -3.46
C LEU A 21 0.78 6.03 -3.69
N PHE A 22 0.95 6.84 -2.63
CA PHE A 22 0.96 8.30 -2.76
C PHE A 22 2.09 8.80 -3.67
N LYS A 23 3.27 8.18 -3.59
CA LYS A 23 4.45 8.53 -4.40
C LYS A 23 4.25 8.25 -5.90
N THR A 24 3.41 7.29 -6.27
CA THR A 24 3.03 7.09 -7.69
C THR A 24 2.32 8.29 -8.30
N TYR A 25 1.66 9.13 -7.50
CA TYR A 25 0.96 10.31 -8.01
C TYR A 25 1.92 11.38 -8.52
N GLY A 26 3.22 11.29 -8.20
CA GLY A 26 4.27 12.15 -8.76
C GLY A 26 4.64 11.82 -10.22
N ILE A 27 4.11 10.74 -10.80
CA ILE A 27 4.36 10.34 -12.18
C ILE A 27 3.17 10.76 -13.08
N PRO A 28 3.36 11.63 -14.08
CA PRO A 28 2.25 12.14 -14.89
C PRO A 28 1.46 11.10 -15.68
N THR A 29 2.09 10.02 -16.16
CA THR A 29 1.40 8.91 -16.87
C THR A 29 0.37 8.25 -15.96
N ILE A 30 0.77 7.97 -14.70
CA ILE A 30 -0.07 7.37 -13.68
C ILE A 30 -1.14 8.36 -13.20
N SER A 31 -0.75 9.58 -12.81
CA SER A 31 -1.67 10.54 -12.22
C SER A 31 -2.77 10.99 -13.18
N LYS A 32 -2.47 11.19 -14.47
CA LYS A 32 -3.47 11.55 -15.49
C LYS A 32 -4.56 10.48 -15.60
N LEU A 33 -4.17 9.19 -15.58
CA LEU A 33 -5.13 8.09 -15.64
C LEU A 33 -6.01 8.03 -14.39
N LEU A 34 -5.42 8.23 -13.21
CA LEU A 34 -6.15 8.21 -11.93
C LEU A 34 -7.14 9.39 -11.80
N VAL A 35 -6.77 10.57 -12.32
CA VAL A 35 -7.69 11.72 -12.42
C VAL A 35 -8.80 11.45 -13.44
N ALA A 36 -8.45 10.95 -14.64
CA ALA A 36 -9.43 10.69 -15.70
C ALA A 36 -10.49 9.66 -15.29
N THR A 37 -10.12 8.69 -14.45
CA THR A 37 -11.04 7.66 -13.94
C THR A 37 -11.79 8.10 -12.67
N SER A 38 -11.52 9.30 -12.16
CA SER A 38 -12.08 9.85 -10.91
C SER A 38 -11.92 8.95 -9.68
N GLN A 39 -11.00 7.98 -9.73
CA GLN A 39 -10.84 6.99 -8.65
C GLN A 39 -10.11 7.55 -7.44
N LEU A 40 -9.39 8.66 -7.58
CA LEU A 40 -8.56 9.24 -6.50
C LEU A 40 -8.67 10.76 -6.38
N SER A 41 -9.59 11.40 -7.10
CA SER A 41 -9.73 12.86 -7.11
C SER A 41 -10.95 13.40 -6.36
N GLY A 42 -11.78 12.53 -5.77
CA GLY A 42 -12.91 12.93 -4.92
C GLY A 42 -12.92 12.13 -3.63
N ASP A 43 -13.37 12.74 -2.52
CA ASP A 43 -13.21 12.21 -1.16
C ASP A 43 -13.72 10.77 -1.01
N ARG A 44 -14.93 10.49 -1.54
CA ARG A 44 -15.55 9.16 -1.48
C ARG A 44 -14.80 8.11 -2.30
N THR A 45 -14.47 8.44 -3.55
CA THR A 45 -13.83 7.49 -4.46
C THR A 45 -12.37 7.25 -4.07
N ALA A 46 -11.67 8.29 -3.61
CA ALA A 46 -10.28 8.19 -3.15
C ALA A 46 -10.16 7.27 -1.93
N SER A 47 -11.04 7.44 -0.94
CA SER A 47 -11.07 6.60 0.24
C SER A 47 -11.39 5.14 -0.07
N LYS A 48 -12.41 4.91 -0.91
CA LYS A 48 -12.75 3.55 -1.35
C LYS A 48 -11.59 2.91 -2.11
N ARG A 49 -11.02 3.61 -3.08
CA ARG A 49 -9.93 3.08 -3.92
C ARG A 49 -8.70 2.73 -3.09
N ARG A 50 -8.34 3.58 -2.13
CA ARG A 50 -7.25 3.30 -1.18
C ARG A 50 -7.55 2.05 -0.36
N THR A 51 -8.77 1.93 0.15
CA THR A 51 -9.20 0.75 0.91
C THR A 51 -9.16 -0.52 0.04
N ASP A 52 -9.68 -0.47 -1.18
CA ASP A 52 -9.68 -1.58 -2.13
C ASP A 52 -8.26 -2.08 -2.44
N THR A 53 -7.32 -1.15 -2.67
CA THR A 53 -5.91 -1.50 -2.86
C THR A 53 -5.32 -2.12 -1.60
N GLY A 54 -5.59 -1.54 -0.43
CA GLY A 54 -5.13 -2.07 0.86
C GLY A 54 -5.63 -3.50 1.12
N VAL A 55 -6.89 -3.78 0.81
CA VAL A 55 -7.50 -5.12 0.91
C VAL A 55 -6.80 -6.11 0.00
N LEU A 56 -6.63 -5.81 -1.29
CA LEU A 56 -5.98 -6.74 -2.22
C LEU A 56 -4.53 -6.99 -1.82
N MET A 57 -3.81 -5.94 -1.41
CA MET A 57 -2.43 -6.09 -0.93
C MET A 57 -2.35 -6.91 0.35
N TYR A 58 -3.32 -6.74 1.24
CA TYR A 58 -3.44 -7.54 2.45
C TYR A 58 -3.61 -9.03 2.11
N GLU A 59 -4.51 -9.36 1.19
CA GLU A 59 -4.71 -10.74 0.76
C GLU A 59 -3.46 -11.36 0.11
N ILE A 60 -2.67 -10.56 -0.60
CA ILE A 60 -1.44 -11.00 -1.27
C ILE A 60 -0.28 -11.17 -0.25
N ILE A 61 -0.14 -10.28 0.72
CA ILE A 61 1.01 -10.28 1.66
C ILE A 61 0.83 -11.28 2.79
N TYR A 62 -0.41 -11.48 3.27
CA TYR A 62 -0.67 -12.22 4.50
C TYR A 62 -1.08 -13.67 4.31
N ASN A 63 -1.48 -14.06 3.10
CA ASN A 63 -1.78 -15.45 2.78
C ASN A 63 -0.63 -16.09 1.98
N THR A 64 -0.46 -17.42 2.12
CA THR A 64 0.60 -18.14 1.38
C THR A 64 0.36 -18.06 -0.13
N PRO A 65 1.42 -18.11 -0.96
CA PRO A 65 1.32 -18.03 -2.43
C PRO A 65 0.34 -19.02 -3.07
N GLU A 66 0.19 -20.21 -2.48
CA GLU A 66 -0.67 -21.31 -2.95
C GLU A 66 -2.13 -21.16 -2.48
N SER A 67 -2.38 -20.26 -1.52
CA SER A 67 -3.71 -20.10 -0.96
C SER A 67 -4.67 -19.50 -1.98
N ARG A 68 -5.92 -19.97 -1.95
CA ARG A 68 -6.99 -19.44 -2.80
C ARG A 68 -7.15 -17.92 -2.67
N ARG A 69 -7.00 -17.38 -1.46
CA ARG A 69 -7.11 -15.93 -1.18
C ARG A 69 -6.02 -15.12 -1.88
N ASN A 70 -4.77 -15.58 -1.80
CA ASN A 70 -3.65 -14.94 -2.49
C ASN A 70 -3.87 -14.93 -4.01
N ILE A 71 -4.17 -16.11 -4.57
CA ILE A 71 -4.34 -16.27 -6.02
C ILE A 71 -5.53 -15.47 -6.54
N ASP A 72 -6.66 -15.48 -5.81
CA ASP A 72 -7.84 -14.69 -6.18
C ASP A 72 -7.55 -13.18 -6.14
N ALA A 73 -6.77 -12.71 -5.16
CA ALA A 73 -6.40 -11.30 -5.05
C ALA A 73 -5.47 -10.87 -6.20
N ILE A 74 -4.45 -11.67 -6.54
CA ILE A 74 -3.61 -11.42 -7.73
C ILE A 74 -4.46 -11.42 -8.99
N SER A 75 -5.35 -12.40 -9.15
CA SER A 75 -6.25 -12.50 -10.30
C SER A 75 -7.15 -11.27 -10.41
N ARG A 76 -7.63 -10.74 -9.28
CA ARG A 76 -8.43 -9.52 -9.23
C ARG A 76 -7.62 -8.29 -9.60
N VAL A 77 -6.40 -8.16 -9.08
CA VAL A 77 -5.47 -7.07 -9.47
C VAL A 77 -5.21 -7.13 -10.97
N ASN A 78 -4.88 -8.29 -11.52
CA ASN A 78 -4.59 -8.47 -12.95
C ASN A 78 -5.79 -8.09 -13.81
N PHE A 79 -7.01 -8.54 -13.46
CA PHE A 79 -8.23 -8.15 -14.15
C PHE A 79 -8.45 -6.62 -14.15
N LEU A 80 -8.26 -5.97 -13.00
CA LEU A 80 -8.46 -4.52 -12.88
C LEU A 80 -7.44 -3.72 -13.70
N HIS A 81 -6.26 -4.27 -13.96
CA HIS A 81 -5.22 -3.64 -14.78
C HIS A 81 -5.29 -4.04 -16.26
N SER A 82 -5.84 -5.21 -16.62
CA SER A 82 -5.71 -5.80 -17.96
C SER A 82 -6.19 -4.86 -19.06
N ARG A 83 -7.41 -4.34 -18.97
CA ARG A 83 -7.98 -3.41 -19.96
C ARG A 83 -7.12 -2.17 -20.19
N TRP A 84 -6.52 -1.65 -19.12
CA TRP A 84 -5.69 -0.44 -19.22
C TRP A 84 -4.31 -0.74 -19.82
N ARG A 85 -3.76 -1.93 -19.56
CA ARG A 85 -2.53 -2.40 -20.17
C ARG A 85 -2.73 -2.73 -21.65
N GLU A 86 -3.79 -3.43 -22.00
CA GLU A 86 -4.20 -3.73 -23.39
C GLU A 86 -4.42 -2.44 -24.19
N ALA A 87 -4.99 -1.40 -23.59
CA ALA A 87 -5.17 -0.10 -24.21
C ALA A 87 -3.92 0.80 -24.21
N GLY A 88 -2.76 0.30 -23.75
CA GLY A 88 -1.50 1.04 -23.68
C GLY A 88 -1.53 2.24 -22.73
N LYS A 89 -2.45 2.26 -21.75
CA LYS A 89 -2.60 3.35 -20.76
C LYS A 89 -1.80 3.11 -19.48
N ILE A 90 -1.39 1.86 -19.24
CA ILE A 90 -0.46 1.49 -18.17
C ILE A 90 0.68 0.72 -18.85
N SER A 91 1.87 1.33 -18.85
CA SER A 91 3.07 0.72 -19.44
C SER A 91 3.66 -0.36 -18.52
N ASN A 92 4.58 -1.17 -19.04
CA ASN A 92 5.36 -2.08 -18.21
C ASN A 92 6.19 -1.30 -17.16
N ASP A 93 6.75 -0.15 -17.55
CA ASP A 93 7.56 0.67 -16.66
C ASP A 93 6.72 1.29 -15.53
N ASP A 94 5.48 1.73 -15.80
CA ASP A 94 4.58 2.20 -14.74
C ASP A 94 4.26 1.06 -13.74
N MET A 95 4.09 -0.18 -14.23
CA MET A 95 3.86 -1.35 -13.39
C MET A 95 5.10 -1.69 -12.56
N LEU A 96 6.28 -1.72 -13.18
CA LEU A 96 7.55 -2.01 -12.50
C LEU A 96 7.91 -0.93 -11.48
N TYR A 97 7.67 0.34 -11.81
CA TYR A 97 7.83 1.45 -10.90
C TYR A 97 6.89 1.35 -9.70
N THR A 98 5.62 1.02 -9.93
CA THR A 98 4.68 0.81 -8.82
C THR A 98 5.11 -0.37 -7.94
N LEU A 99 5.51 -1.50 -8.54
CA LEU A 99 6.03 -2.66 -7.83
C LEU A 99 7.28 -2.30 -7.00
N SER A 100 8.21 -1.52 -7.56
CA SER A 100 9.45 -1.16 -6.88
C SER A 100 9.19 -0.39 -5.58
N LEU A 101 8.22 0.52 -5.57
CA LEU A 101 7.89 1.28 -4.37
C LEU A 101 7.37 0.39 -3.23
N PHE A 102 6.65 -0.70 -3.55
CA PHE A 102 6.20 -1.65 -2.53
C PHE A 102 7.35 -2.43 -1.86
N VAL A 103 8.52 -2.51 -2.50
CA VAL A 103 9.72 -3.15 -1.94
C VAL A 103 10.62 -2.11 -1.27
N LEU A 104 10.93 -1.05 -2.00
CA LEU A 104 11.97 -0.08 -1.66
C LEU A 104 11.51 0.88 -0.56
N GLU A 105 10.24 1.31 -0.53
CA GLU A 105 9.78 2.24 0.51
C GLU A 105 9.74 1.58 1.90
N PRO A 106 9.18 0.36 2.11
CA PRO A 106 9.30 -0.31 3.40
C PRO A 106 10.73 -0.53 3.86
N MET A 107 11.65 -0.89 2.97
CA MET A 107 13.06 -1.03 3.30
C MET A 107 13.66 0.31 3.75
N ARG A 108 13.49 1.36 2.94
CA ARG A 108 14.03 2.70 3.22
C ARG A 108 13.47 3.28 4.51
N TRP A 109 12.16 3.17 4.73
CA TRP A 109 11.51 3.69 5.93
C TRP A 109 11.91 2.93 7.19
N THR A 110 12.09 1.60 7.10
CA THR A 110 12.60 0.81 8.22
C THR A 110 14.00 1.26 8.61
N ALA A 111 14.91 1.43 7.64
CA ALA A 111 16.26 1.91 7.88
C ALA A 111 16.31 3.31 8.51
N LEU A 112 15.40 4.21 8.11
CA LEU A 112 15.38 5.59 8.60
C LEU A 112 14.67 5.74 9.95
N TYR A 113 13.53 5.07 10.13
CA TYR A 113 12.54 5.43 11.15
C TYR A 113 12.31 4.35 12.23
N GLU A 114 12.82 3.14 12.03
CA GLU A 114 12.70 2.06 13.00
C GLU A 114 13.97 1.85 13.83
N TRP A 115 13.82 1.07 14.90
CA TRP A 115 14.85 0.84 15.91
C TRP A 115 16.04 0.00 15.41
N ARG A 116 15.89 -0.67 14.25
CA ARG A 116 16.94 -1.36 13.49
C ARG A 116 16.61 -1.34 11.99
N ASP A 117 17.63 -1.56 11.15
CA ASP A 117 17.43 -1.87 9.73
C ASP A 117 17.03 -3.35 9.54
N LEU A 118 16.57 -3.67 8.34
CA LEU A 118 16.37 -5.03 7.87
C LEU A 118 17.71 -5.75 7.69
N THR A 119 17.75 -6.99 8.14
CA THR A 119 18.87 -7.91 7.90
C THR A 119 18.96 -8.28 6.42
N ILE A 120 20.11 -8.80 6.00
CA ILE A 120 20.29 -9.28 4.62
C ILE A 120 19.30 -10.41 4.26
N PHE A 121 18.98 -11.29 5.21
CA PHE A 121 17.98 -12.35 5.03
C PHE A 121 16.57 -11.79 4.81
N GLU A 122 16.19 -10.75 5.57
CA GLU A 122 14.90 -10.08 5.40
C GLU A 122 14.80 -9.35 4.06
N LYS A 123 15.87 -8.68 3.62
CA LYS A 123 15.97 -8.03 2.30
C LYS A 123 15.87 -9.05 1.15
N ASN A 124 16.56 -10.18 1.28
CA ASN A 124 16.49 -11.29 0.32
C ASN A 124 15.06 -11.87 0.22
N ALA A 125 14.42 -12.13 1.35
CA ALA A 125 13.04 -12.64 1.39
C ALA A 125 12.02 -11.65 0.79
N LEU A 126 12.20 -10.35 1.03
CA LEU A 126 11.43 -9.28 0.38
C LEU A 126 11.60 -9.34 -1.14
N ALA A 127 12.84 -9.40 -1.62
CA ALA A 127 13.15 -9.43 -3.04
C ALA A 127 12.53 -10.65 -3.74
N ILE A 128 12.67 -11.85 -3.15
CA ILE A 128 12.05 -13.08 -3.67
C ILE A 128 10.54 -12.93 -3.79
N PHE A 129 9.87 -12.47 -2.72
CA PHE A 129 8.42 -12.33 -2.69
C PHE A 129 7.91 -11.35 -3.74
N TRP A 130 8.52 -10.17 -3.86
CA TRP A 130 8.05 -9.14 -4.79
C TRP A 130 8.41 -9.42 -6.24
N LYS A 131 9.55 -10.06 -6.50
CA LYS A 131 9.91 -10.57 -7.83
C LYS A 131 8.93 -11.64 -8.30
N ASP A 132 8.55 -12.56 -7.41
CA ASP A 132 7.53 -13.57 -7.68
C ASP A 132 6.16 -12.93 -7.98
N LEU A 133 5.71 -11.99 -7.14
CA LEU A 133 4.45 -11.28 -7.40
C LEU A 133 4.46 -10.55 -8.74
N GLY A 134 5.54 -9.86 -9.09
CA GLY A 134 5.60 -9.14 -10.37
C GLY A 134 5.62 -10.08 -11.58
N ASN A 135 6.22 -11.26 -11.49
CA ASN A 135 6.06 -12.32 -12.50
C ASN A 135 4.59 -12.70 -12.66
N GLU A 136 3.86 -12.89 -11.56
CA GLU A 136 2.44 -13.24 -11.62
C GLU A 136 1.53 -12.12 -12.12
N MET A 137 2.02 -10.88 -12.04
CA MET A 137 1.40 -9.69 -12.64
C MET A 137 1.85 -9.45 -14.09
N GLY A 138 2.67 -10.33 -14.67
CA GLY A 138 3.18 -10.22 -16.03
C GLY A 138 4.03 -8.97 -16.24
N ILE A 139 4.85 -8.60 -15.26
CA ILE A 139 5.79 -7.48 -15.35
C ILE A 139 7.10 -8.02 -15.93
N SER A 140 7.56 -7.43 -17.02
CA SER A 140 8.88 -7.75 -17.59
C SER A 140 9.99 -7.06 -16.79
N TYR A 141 11.06 -7.81 -16.53
CA TYR A 141 12.28 -7.34 -15.87
C TYR A 141 13.45 -7.16 -16.83
N GLU A 142 13.23 -7.19 -18.15
CA GLU A 142 14.29 -7.05 -19.15
C GLU A 142 15.11 -5.77 -18.98
N CYS A 143 14.46 -4.66 -18.61
CA CYS A 143 15.12 -3.39 -18.34
C CYS A 143 16.04 -3.41 -17.11
N LEU A 144 15.94 -4.41 -16.23
CA LEU A 144 16.81 -4.57 -15.08
C LEU A 144 18.11 -5.32 -15.41
N VAL A 145 18.11 -6.14 -16.47
CA VAL A 145 19.25 -7.00 -16.84
C VAL A 145 20.58 -6.24 -16.95
N PRO A 146 20.65 -5.03 -17.56
CA PRO A 146 21.91 -4.26 -17.64
C PRO A 146 22.44 -3.80 -16.27
N HIS A 147 21.60 -3.77 -15.24
CA HIS A 147 21.94 -3.32 -13.89
C HIS A 147 22.21 -4.49 -12.93
N MET A 148 21.94 -5.73 -13.34
CA MET A 148 22.12 -6.91 -12.49
C MET A 148 23.57 -7.38 -12.47
N SER A 149 24.13 -7.51 -11.28
CA SER A 149 25.47 -8.06 -11.05
C SER A 149 25.53 -9.57 -11.30
N GLN A 150 24.45 -10.30 -11.02
CA GLN A 150 24.33 -11.74 -11.19
C GLN A 150 22.92 -12.13 -11.63
N LYS A 151 22.82 -13.09 -12.56
CA LYS A 151 21.54 -13.64 -13.00
C LYS A 151 20.94 -14.54 -11.91
N ASP A 152 19.61 -14.52 -11.79
CA ASP A 152 18.84 -15.38 -10.87
C ASP A 152 19.14 -15.18 -9.38
N ASP A 153 19.83 -14.10 -9.02
CA ASP A 153 20.02 -13.68 -7.63
C ASP A 153 18.98 -12.62 -7.23
N ALA A 154 18.38 -12.78 -6.05
CA ALA A 154 17.32 -11.90 -5.59
C ALA A 154 17.85 -10.55 -5.07
N LEU A 155 19.06 -10.52 -4.50
CA LEU A 155 19.69 -9.28 -4.05
C LEU A 155 20.20 -8.46 -5.24
N ALA A 156 20.79 -9.10 -6.26
CA ALA A 156 21.17 -8.47 -7.52
C ALA A 156 19.95 -7.88 -8.24
N TRP A 157 18.79 -8.57 -8.21
CA TRP A 157 17.53 -8.03 -8.72
C TRP A 157 17.09 -6.79 -7.93
N LEU A 158 17.22 -6.82 -6.60
CA LEU A 158 16.84 -5.71 -5.72
C LEU A 158 17.72 -4.47 -5.94
N GLU A 159 19.04 -4.65 -6.07
CA GLU A 159 19.99 -3.59 -6.38
C GLU A 159 19.73 -2.98 -7.77
N ALA A 160 19.51 -3.83 -8.78
CA ALA A 160 19.14 -3.41 -10.13
C ALA A 160 17.82 -2.61 -10.12
N LEU A 161 16.81 -3.09 -9.39
CA LEU A 161 15.52 -2.42 -9.24
C LEU A 161 15.67 -1.05 -8.56
N GLN A 162 16.52 -0.93 -7.54
CA GLN A 162 16.79 0.34 -6.88
C GLN A 162 17.41 1.35 -7.84
N LYS A 163 18.44 0.93 -8.58
CA LYS A 163 19.10 1.80 -9.57
C LYS A 163 18.14 2.24 -10.67
N TRP A 164 17.44 1.29 -11.29
CA TRP A 164 16.45 1.57 -12.32
C TRP A 164 15.32 2.49 -11.81
N CYS A 165 14.85 2.30 -10.58
CA CYS A 165 13.80 3.14 -10.00
C CYS A 165 14.24 4.60 -9.83
N LEU A 166 15.50 4.84 -9.45
CA LEU A 166 16.05 6.19 -9.33
C LEU A 166 16.12 6.87 -10.71
N GLU A 167 16.64 6.16 -11.71
CA GLU A 167 16.71 6.65 -13.10
C GLU A 167 15.31 6.91 -13.67
N TYR A 168 14.34 6.03 -13.40
CA TYR A 168 12.95 6.24 -13.81
C TYR A 168 12.34 7.48 -13.15
N GLN A 169 12.59 7.72 -11.85
CA GLN A 169 12.11 8.91 -11.15
C GLN A 169 12.74 10.18 -11.69
N GLU A 170 14.04 10.18 -11.97
CA GLU A 170 14.75 11.33 -12.52
C GLU A 170 14.14 11.81 -13.85
N HIS A 171 13.76 10.87 -14.72
CA HIS A 171 13.19 11.20 -16.03
C HIS A 171 11.67 11.45 -16.01
N ASN A 172 10.92 10.77 -15.14
CA ASN A 172 9.45 10.73 -15.22
C ASN A 172 8.74 11.47 -14.08
N MET A 173 9.38 11.70 -12.93
CA MET A 173 8.77 12.38 -11.78
C MET A 173 8.85 13.91 -11.94
N VAL A 174 8.06 14.42 -12.89
CA VAL A 174 7.98 15.83 -13.22
C VAL A 174 6.65 16.44 -12.80
N HIS A 175 6.64 17.76 -12.61
CA HIS A 175 5.43 18.48 -12.23
C HIS A 175 4.30 18.32 -13.26
N ALA A 176 3.10 18.01 -12.78
CA ALA A 176 1.88 18.03 -13.57
C ALA A 176 0.67 18.39 -12.70
N PHE A 177 -0.29 19.10 -13.29
CA PHE A 177 -1.53 19.47 -12.60
C PHE A 177 -2.32 18.26 -12.07
N SER A 178 -2.26 17.13 -12.77
CA SER A 178 -2.86 15.88 -12.31
C SER A 178 -2.19 15.34 -11.04
N ASN A 179 -0.88 15.54 -10.86
CA ASN A 179 -0.14 15.14 -9.67
C ASN A 179 -0.63 15.96 -8.46
N GLU A 180 -0.64 17.29 -8.61
CA GLU A 180 -1.09 18.24 -7.58
C GLU A 180 -2.52 17.94 -7.13
N LYS A 181 -3.43 17.76 -8.10
CA LYS A 181 -4.84 17.44 -7.82
C LYS A 181 -5.00 16.17 -6.99
N LEU A 182 -4.28 15.10 -7.34
CA LEU A 182 -4.33 13.85 -6.58
C LEU A 182 -3.70 13.97 -5.20
N ALA A 183 -2.54 14.62 -5.13
CA ALA A 183 -1.82 14.83 -3.89
C ALA A 183 -2.69 15.60 -2.89
N HIS A 184 -3.32 16.70 -3.34
CA HIS A 184 -4.22 17.50 -2.51
C HIS A 184 -5.43 16.68 -2.04
N ALA A 185 -6.13 15.97 -2.93
CA ALA A 185 -7.28 15.14 -2.55
C ALA A 185 -6.94 14.07 -1.51
N ASN A 186 -5.77 13.41 -1.65
CA ASN A 186 -5.36 12.36 -0.73
C ASN A 186 -4.83 12.90 0.61
N ILE A 187 -4.18 14.08 0.60
CA ILE A 187 -3.79 14.76 1.85
C ILE A 187 -5.03 15.22 2.61
N THR A 188 -6.02 15.80 1.94
CA THR A 188 -7.29 16.18 2.57
C THR A 188 -7.95 14.97 3.22
N LEU A 189 -7.97 13.82 2.53
CA LEU A 189 -8.47 12.57 3.10
C LEU A 189 -7.69 12.13 4.36
N LEU A 190 -6.35 12.20 4.33
CA LEU A 190 -5.52 11.87 5.50
C LEU A 190 -5.78 12.80 6.69
N LEU A 191 -6.02 14.09 6.42
CA LEU A 191 -6.28 15.09 7.45
C LEU A 191 -7.65 14.89 8.13
N MET A 192 -8.59 14.13 7.54
CA MET A 192 -9.89 13.83 8.16
C MET A 192 -9.77 13.10 9.50
N ASP A 193 -8.69 12.35 9.72
CA ASP A 193 -8.45 11.61 10.97
C ASP A 193 -7.82 12.49 12.07
N PHE A 194 -7.60 13.78 11.79
CA PHE A 194 -6.98 14.74 12.70
C PHE A 194 -7.90 15.92 13.01
N PRO A 195 -7.83 16.52 14.21
CA PRO A 195 -8.60 17.73 14.52
C PRO A 195 -8.15 18.89 13.63
N LYS A 196 -9.10 19.71 13.17
CA LYS A 196 -8.84 20.82 12.22
C LYS A 196 -7.69 21.75 12.64
N PHE A 197 -7.55 22.05 13.93
CA PHE A 197 -6.49 22.92 14.42
C PHE A 197 -5.07 22.35 14.24
N THR A 198 -4.94 21.03 14.06
CA THR A 198 -3.65 20.36 13.82
C THR A 198 -3.30 20.21 12.34
N HIS A 199 -4.23 20.49 11.42
CA HIS A 199 -4.06 20.20 9.99
C HIS A 199 -2.81 20.84 9.39
N ASN A 200 -2.54 22.11 9.71
CA ASN A 200 -1.34 22.80 9.23
C ASN A 200 -0.05 22.15 9.71
N PHE A 201 -0.01 21.71 10.97
CA PHE A 201 1.13 21.00 11.53
C PHE A 201 1.32 19.66 10.83
N VAL A 202 0.27 18.83 10.76
CA VAL A 202 0.33 17.52 10.10
C VAL A 202 0.74 17.66 8.64
N PHE A 203 0.21 18.64 7.90
CA PHE A 203 0.59 18.88 6.52
C PHE A 203 2.08 19.26 6.35
N ARG A 204 2.65 20.07 7.26
CA ARG A 204 4.10 20.35 7.26
C ARG A 204 4.92 19.08 7.49
N GLN A 205 4.52 18.25 8.46
CA GLN A 205 5.19 16.97 8.75
C GLN A 205 5.08 15.98 7.58
N LEU A 206 3.92 15.90 6.92
CA LEU A 206 3.74 15.09 5.70
C LEU A 206 4.69 15.53 4.58
N ARG A 207 4.92 16.84 4.41
CA ARG A 207 5.89 17.33 3.42
C ARG A 207 7.33 16.95 3.78
N CYS A 208 7.69 16.85 5.06
CA CYS A 208 9.01 16.34 5.49
C CYS A 208 9.24 14.87 5.13
N LEU A 209 8.16 14.06 5.08
CA LEU A 209 8.23 12.66 4.66
C LEU A 209 8.48 12.47 3.15
N MET A 210 8.09 13.45 2.33
CA MET A 210 8.24 13.41 0.89
C MET A 210 9.69 13.70 0.47
N GLU A 211 10.20 13.06 -0.57
CA GLU A 211 11.48 13.43 -1.16
C GLU A 211 11.37 14.77 -1.93
N PRO A 212 12.48 15.53 -2.08
CA PRO A 212 12.45 16.81 -2.79
C PRO A 212 11.87 16.72 -4.22
N VAL A 213 12.19 15.66 -4.96
CA VAL A 213 11.67 15.44 -6.33
C VAL A 213 10.15 15.24 -6.30
N LEU A 214 9.64 14.46 -5.34
CA LEU A 214 8.21 14.22 -5.19
C LEU A 214 7.43 15.49 -4.83
N ARG A 215 7.96 16.31 -3.89
CA ARG A 215 7.35 17.60 -3.54
C ARG A 215 7.23 18.52 -4.75
N ARG A 216 8.32 18.68 -5.51
CA ARG A 216 8.31 19.49 -6.74
C ARG A 216 7.36 18.94 -7.79
N ALA A 217 7.31 17.63 -7.97
CA ALA A 217 6.39 16.99 -8.92
C ALA A 217 4.90 17.17 -8.54
N MET A 218 4.60 17.40 -7.26
CA MET A 218 3.25 17.65 -6.75
C MET A 218 2.93 19.14 -6.54
N GLY A 219 3.87 20.05 -6.80
CA GLY A 219 3.67 21.49 -6.61
C GLY A 219 3.78 21.95 -5.15
N TYR A 220 4.42 21.16 -4.28
CA TYR A 220 4.64 21.55 -2.88
C TYR A 220 5.98 22.24 -2.65
N GLU A 221 5.95 23.29 -1.84
CA GLU A 221 7.16 23.95 -1.35
C GLU A 221 7.92 23.07 -0.34
N ASP A 222 9.25 23.22 -0.33
CA ASP A 222 10.11 22.57 0.63
C ASP A 222 9.81 23.04 2.07
N PRO A 223 9.73 22.12 3.05
CA PRO A 223 9.57 22.48 4.45
C PRO A 223 10.73 23.33 4.98
N SER A 224 10.47 24.11 6.03
CA SER A 224 11.52 24.87 6.69
C SER A 224 12.51 23.94 7.41
N LYS A 225 13.71 24.43 7.70
CA LYS A 225 14.69 23.70 8.54
C LYS A 225 14.12 23.33 9.91
N LEU A 226 13.25 24.17 10.46
CA LEU A 226 12.57 23.90 11.74
C LEU A 226 11.58 22.73 11.61
N ASP A 227 10.81 22.65 10.52
CA ASP A 227 9.89 21.54 10.30
C ASP A 227 10.63 20.20 10.20
N PHE A 228 11.77 20.17 9.48
CA PHE A 228 12.64 18.99 9.43
C PHE A 228 13.22 18.63 10.79
N PHE A 229 13.71 19.63 11.54
CA PHE A 229 14.23 19.40 12.89
C PHE A 229 13.16 18.78 13.80
N ILE A 230 11.92 19.29 13.78
CA ILE A 230 10.82 18.72 14.56
C ILE A 230 10.53 17.28 14.11
N PHE A 231 10.42 17.05 12.81
CA PHE A 231 10.16 15.72 12.25
C PHE A 231 11.21 14.70 12.67
N GLU A 232 12.50 15.03 12.47
CA GLU A 232 13.62 14.17 12.81
C GLU A 232 13.68 13.84 14.30
N ASN A 233 13.41 14.83 15.17
CA ASN A 233 13.38 14.60 16.62
C ASN A 233 12.18 13.75 17.05
N LEU A 234 10.99 13.94 16.46
CA LEU A 234 9.83 13.10 16.75
C LEU A 234 10.09 11.63 16.38
N VAL A 235 10.68 11.41 15.21
CA VAL A 235 11.02 10.05 14.76
C VAL A 235 12.15 9.46 15.58
N ALA A 236 13.21 10.23 15.88
CA ALA A 236 14.30 9.78 16.72
C ALA A 236 13.83 9.44 18.14
N PHE A 237 12.93 10.24 18.71
CA PHE A 237 12.30 9.96 20.01
C PHE A 237 11.54 8.63 19.96
N ARG A 238 10.62 8.46 19.01
CA ARG A 238 9.88 7.19 18.81
C ARG A 238 10.83 6.00 18.67
N ARG A 239 11.87 6.14 17.83
CA ARG A 239 12.86 5.09 17.58
C ARG A 239 13.57 4.67 18.87
N ASN A 240 14.00 5.62 19.69
CA ASN A 240 14.66 5.34 20.97
C ASN A 240 13.70 4.72 21.99
N VAL A 241 12.43 5.18 22.03
CA VAL A 241 11.40 4.56 22.87
C VAL A 241 11.21 3.09 22.51
N LEU A 242 11.06 2.78 21.21
CA LEU A 242 10.92 1.40 20.75
C LEU A 242 12.15 0.54 21.06
N LYS A 243 13.35 1.10 20.89
CA LYS A 243 14.60 0.37 21.10
C LYS A 243 14.87 0.00 22.57
N TYR A 244 14.58 0.92 23.49
CA TYR A 244 15.01 0.77 24.89
C TYR A 244 13.86 0.48 25.87
N PHE A 245 12.61 0.81 25.51
CA PHE A 245 11.48 0.72 26.43
C PHE A 245 10.37 -0.23 25.96
N CYS A 246 10.40 -0.73 24.73
CA CYS A 246 9.40 -1.67 24.23
C CYS A 246 9.95 -3.09 24.18
N LEU A 247 9.19 -4.03 24.72
CA LEU A 247 9.48 -5.46 24.62
C LEU A 247 9.03 -6.02 23.26
N PRO A 248 9.63 -7.13 22.78
CA PRO A 248 9.16 -7.82 21.59
C PRO A 248 7.67 -8.17 21.70
N ARG A 249 6.90 -7.92 20.63
CA ARG A 249 5.46 -8.24 20.65
C ARG A 249 5.24 -9.74 20.67
N PRO A 250 4.40 -10.27 21.58
CA PRO A 250 4.08 -11.69 21.59
C PRO A 250 3.27 -12.07 20.35
N LYS A 251 3.26 -13.37 19.99
CA LYS A 251 2.59 -13.89 18.78
C LYS A 251 1.09 -13.60 18.72
N TRP A 252 0.42 -13.45 19.86
CA TRP A 252 -1.01 -13.15 19.95
C TRP A 252 -1.32 -11.64 19.82
N TRP A 253 -0.30 -10.77 19.83
CA TRP A 253 -0.45 -9.33 19.71
C TRP A 253 0.11 -8.82 18.38
N THR A 254 -0.65 -9.06 17.31
CA THR A 254 -0.36 -8.58 15.96
C THR A 254 -1.14 -7.30 15.65
N ASN A 255 -0.59 -6.44 14.79
CA ASN A 255 -1.27 -5.26 14.29
C ASN A 255 -1.07 -5.14 12.76
N PRO A 256 -2.12 -5.21 11.95
CA PRO A 256 -3.50 -5.47 12.33
C PRO A 256 -3.71 -6.92 12.80
N MET A 257 -4.72 -7.14 13.65
CA MET A 257 -5.17 -8.49 13.97
C MET A 257 -5.90 -9.07 12.76
N ILE A 258 -5.34 -10.10 12.16
CA ILE A 258 -5.93 -10.78 11.01
C ILE A 258 -7.20 -11.50 11.42
N GLN A 259 -8.32 -11.12 10.79
CA GLN A 259 -9.58 -11.85 10.94
C GLN A 259 -9.71 -12.87 9.81
N ASP A 260 -9.98 -14.11 10.19
CA ASP A 260 -10.40 -15.13 9.24
C ASP A 260 -11.79 -14.86 8.68
N VAL A 261 -12.12 -15.52 7.58
CA VAL A 261 -13.43 -15.45 6.93
C VAL A 261 -14.53 -15.75 7.95
N ASP A 262 -15.57 -14.91 7.99
CA ASP A 262 -16.74 -15.15 8.82
C ASP A 262 -17.43 -16.43 8.31
N LYS A 263 -17.39 -17.49 9.12
CA LYS A 263 -17.91 -18.82 8.77
C LYS A 263 -19.39 -18.81 8.39
N LYS A 264 -20.17 -17.83 8.87
CA LYS A 264 -21.61 -17.76 8.59
C LYS A 264 -21.89 -17.10 7.24
N THR A 265 -21.15 -16.05 6.91
CA THR A 265 -21.43 -15.23 5.71
C THR A 265 -20.48 -15.54 4.55
N GLY A 266 -19.34 -16.18 4.82
CA GLY A 266 -18.26 -16.37 3.85
C GLY A 266 -17.53 -15.06 3.50
N ARG A 267 -17.76 -13.97 4.25
CA ARG A 267 -17.22 -12.64 3.95
C ARG A 267 -16.06 -12.28 4.86
N MET A 268 -15.21 -11.39 4.37
CA MET A 268 -14.04 -10.88 5.08
C MET A 268 -14.28 -9.45 5.54
N TYR A 269 -13.62 -9.06 6.62
CA TYR A 269 -13.75 -7.75 7.24
C TYR A 269 -12.38 -7.14 7.48
N LEU A 270 -12.31 -5.81 7.39
CA LEU A 270 -11.11 -5.09 7.78
C LEU A 270 -11.05 -4.89 9.30
N PRO A 271 -9.88 -5.06 9.92
CA PRO A 271 -9.67 -4.87 11.35
C PRO A 271 -9.43 -3.40 11.73
N SER A 272 -9.33 -2.50 10.76
CA SER A 272 -9.22 -1.04 10.95
C SER A 272 -9.53 -0.32 9.65
N TYR A 273 -9.77 0.99 9.74
CA TYR A 273 -9.97 1.85 8.58
C TYR A 273 -9.32 3.22 8.77
N LEU A 274 -9.23 3.97 7.68
CA LEU A 274 -8.70 5.33 7.61
C LEU A 274 -9.72 6.21 6.89
N ALA A 275 -10.08 7.36 7.47
CA ALA A 275 -11.12 8.28 7.04
C ALA A 275 -12.56 7.71 6.96
N HIS A 276 -12.79 6.62 6.20
CA HIS A 276 -14.11 6.00 6.04
C HIS A 276 -14.11 4.49 6.32
N PRO A 277 -15.16 3.95 6.98
CA PRO A 277 -15.20 2.58 7.52
C PRO A 277 -15.58 1.52 6.48
N TYR A 278 -14.92 1.53 5.32
CA TYR A 278 -15.18 0.53 4.28
C TYR A 278 -14.84 -0.89 4.76
N TYR A 279 -15.76 -1.83 4.57
CA TYR A 279 -15.59 -3.26 4.91
C TYR A 279 -15.37 -3.56 6.40
N VAL A 280 -15.70 -2.64 7.29
CA VAL A 280 -15.57 -2.83 8.75
C VAL A 280 -16.93 -3.22 9.35
N LYS A 281 -16.95 -4.33 10.10
CA LYS A 281 -18.16 -4.83 10.77
C LYS A 281 -18.56 -3.90 11.92
N PRO A 282 -19.79 -3.37 11.96
CA PRO A 282 -20.31 -2.67 13.11
C PRO A 282 -20.34 -3.60 14.32
N SER A 283 -19.60 -3.25 15.37
CA SER A 283 -19.60 -3.96 16.65
C SER A 283 -19.76 -2.97 17.79
N PHE A 284 -20.11 -3.46 18.98
CA PHE A 284 -20.20 -2.60 20.16
C PHE A 284 -18.90 -1.81 20.38
N TRP A 285 -17.75 -2.48 20.28
CA TRP A 285 -16.44 -1.84 20.43
C TRP A 285 -16.16 -0.80 19.33
N TRP A 286 -16.48 -1.11 18.08
CA TRP A 286 -16.33 -0.15 16.96
C TRP A 286 -17.19 1.09 17.11
N ARG A 287 -18.32 1.00 17.82
CA ARG A 287 -19.22 2.13 18.02
C ARG A 287 -18.99 2.87 19.34
N TRP A 288 -18.36 2.27 20.34
CA TRP A 288 -18.31 2.85 21.69
C TRP A 288 -16.92 2.88 22.35
N SER A 289 -15.86 2.44 21.66
CA SER A 289 -14.49 2.57 22.15
C SER A 289 -14.04 4.05 22.26
N PRO A 290 -12.97 4.34 23.01
CA PRO A 290 -12.38 5.68 23.04
C PRO A 290 -12.02 6.22 21.65
N SER A 291 -11.54 5.35 20.74
CA SER A 291 -11.30 5.72 19.34
C SER A 291 -12.60 6.13 18.64
N ALA A 292 -13.72 5.45 18.90
CA ALA A 292 -15.00 5.80 18.30
C ALA A 292 -15.54 7.14 18.82
N LEU A 293 -15.32 7.45 20.11
CA LEU A 293 -15.65 8.76 20.68
C LEU A 293 -14.81 9.87 20.05
N TYR A 294 -13.50 9.64 19.90
CA TYR A 294 -12.60 10.55 19.20
C TYR A 294 -13.03 10.79 17.74
N THR A 295 -13.33 9.72 17.00
CA THR A 295 -13.81 9.84 15.60
C THR A 295 -15.07 10.68 15.52
N ARG A 296 -16.03 10.52 16.44
CA ARG A 296 -17.22 11.41 16.49
C ARG A 296 -16.86 12.85 16.80
N LEU A 297 -15.95 13.07 17.76
CA LEU A 297 -15.52 14.40 18.18
C LEU A 297 -14.95 15.22 17.01
N ILE A 298 -14.19 14.57 16.12
CA ILE A 298 -13.60 15.23 14.95
C ILE A 298 -14.54 15.23 13.72
N GLY A 299 -15.75 14.68 13.84
CA GLY A 299 -16.74 14.64 12.76
C GLY A 299 -16.52 13.52 11.72
N GLY A 300 -15.78 12.49 12.07
CA GLY A 300 -15.56 11.31 11.23
C GLY A 300 -16.73 10.31 11.25
N HIS A 301 -16.63 9.28 10.42
CA HIS A 301 -17.68 8.28 10.23
C HIS A 301 -17.36 6.97 10.96
N LEU A 302 -18.34 6.38 11.65
CA LEU A 302 -18.19 5.06 12.26
C LEU A 302 -18.84 3.94 11.43
N PRO A 303 -18.39 2.69 11.60
CA PRO A 303 -19.02 1.54 10.95
C PRO A 303 -20.53 1.49 11.23
N GLY A 304 -21.32 1.54 10.16
CA GLY A 304 -22.79 1.47 10.19
C GLY A 304 -23.53 2.80 10.24
N ASP A 305 -22.85 3.95 10.34
CA ASP A 305 -23.52 5.26 10.44
C ASP A 305 -24.29 5.65 9.14
N GLU A 306 -23.82 5.23 7.97
CA GLU A 306 -24.46 5.52 6.67
C GLU A 306 -25.04 4.27 5.99
N GLY A 307 -25.60 3.35 6.79
CA GLY A 307 -26.24 2.13 6.29
C GLY A 307 -25.26 1.26 5.48
N SER A 308 -25.64 0.92 4.24
CA SER A 308 -24.85 0.03 3.37
C SER A 308 -23.71 0.72 2.60
N LYS A 309 -23.58 2.06 2.69
CA LYS A 309 -22.67 2.88 1.87
C LYS A 309 -21.21 2.42 1.95
N TYR A 310 -20.75 2.06 3.15
CA TYR A 310 -19.38 1.61 3.41
C TYR A 310 -19.24 0.09 3.45
N HIS A 311 -20.23 -0.67 2.97
CA HIS A 311 -20.19 -2.14 2.97
C HIS A 311 -19.88 -2.74 4.36
N PRO A 312 -20.68 -2.43 5.41
CA PRO A 312 -20.47 -2.98 6.75
C PRO A 312 -20.59 -4.51 6.80
N ASP A 313 -21.20 -5.13 5.79
CA ASP A 313 -21.32 -6.57 5.63
C ASP A 313 -20.01 -7.25 5.19
N GLY A 314 -18.95 -6.49 4.93
CA GLY A 314 -17.65 -7.00 4.51
C GLY A 314 -17.54 -7.15 2.98
N TYR A 315 -16.57 -7.94 2.53
CA TYR A 315 -16.27 -8.13 1.12
C TYR A 315 -15.97 -9.58 0.75
N THR A 316 -16.06 -9.86 -0.54
CA THR A 316 -15.41 -10.97 -1.23
C THR A 316 -14.45 -10.41 -2.28
N ILE A 317 -13.40 -11.15 -2.65
CA ILE A 317 -12.36 -10.66 -3.55
C ILE A 317 -12.92 -10.11 -4.89
N PRO A 318 -13.90 -10.77 -5.56
CA PRO A 318 -14.49 -10.24 -6.79
C PRO A 318 -15.24 -8.91 -6.63
N GLU A 319 -15.63 -8.53 -5.40
CA GLU A 319 -16.32 -7.28 -5.13
C GLU A 319 -15.38 -6.07 -5.00
N VAL A 320 -14.10 -6.32 -4.73
CA VAL A 320 -13.12 -5.27 -4.43
C VAL A 320 -12.75 -4.50 -5.70
N GLY A 321 -12.67 -3.17 -5.62
CA GLY A 321 -12.36 -2.27 -6.74
C GLY A 321 -13.51 -1.31 -7.09
N PRO A 322 -13.39 -0.57 -8.22
CA PRO A 322 -14.39 0.42 -8.63
C PRO A 322 -15.79 -0.20 -8.75
N ASP A 323 -16.83 0.53 -8.35
CA ASP A 323 -18.22 0.02 -8.37
C ASP A 323 -18.62 -0.50 -9.76
N ALA A 324 -18.18 0.17 -10.83
CA ALA A 324 -18.42 -0.25 -12.22
C ALA A 324 -17.77 -1.59 -12.61
N GLN A 325 -16.79 -2.06 -11.84
CA GLN A 325 -16.07 -3.32 -12.04
C GLN A 325 -16.39 -4.37 -10.96
N ARG A 326 -17.26 -4.05 -10.00
CA ARG A 326 -17.66 -4.97 -8.93
C ARG A 326 -18.24 -6.26 -9.52
N CYS A 327 -17.73 -7.41 -9.09
CA CYS A 327 -18.12 -8.75 -9.54
C CYS A 327 -17.92 -9.06 -11.04
N LYS A 328 -17.26 -8.17 -11.80
CA LYS A 328 -16.88 -8.42 -13.20
C LYS A 328 -15.56 -9.18 -13.30
N GLY A 329 -15.30 -9.76 -14.47
CA GLY A 329 -14.02 -10.42 -14.75
C GLY A 329 -13.90 -11.84 -14.23
N LYS A 330 -15.01 -12.52 -13.91
CA LYS A 330 -15.00 -13.88 -13.36
C LYS A 330 -14.17 -14.83 -14.21
N GLU A 331 -14.47 -14.94 -15.51
CA GLU A 331 -13.71 -15.82 -16.41
C GLU A 331 -12.21 -15.48 -16.50
N TYR A 332 -11.86 -14.19 -16.49
CA TYR A 332 -10.47 -13.76 -16.48
C TYR A 332 -9.78 -14.24 -15.20
N MET A 333 -10.45 -14.08 -14.05
CA MET A 333 -9.94 -14.49 -12.76
C MET A 333 -9.82 -16.02 -12.65
N GLU A 334 -10.79 -16.78 -13.19
CA GLU A 334 -10.71 -18.24 -13.25
C GLU A 334 -9.49 -18.70 -14.06
N ARG A 335 -9.31 -18.18 -15.29
CA ARG A 335 -8.15 -18.51 -16.14
C ARG A 335 -6.81 -18.13 -15.48
N THR A 336 -6.76 -16.96 -14.85
CA THR A 336 -5.56 -16.51 -14.13
C THR A 336 -5.27 -17.43 -12.96
N ARG A 337 -6.30 -17.84 -12.22
CA ARG A 337 -6.15 -18.76 -11.10
C ARG A 337 -5.67 -20.13 -11.53
N GLU A 338 -6.22 -20.69 -12.60
CA GLU A 338 -5.79 -21.98 -13.16
C GLU A 338 -4.31 -21.93 -13.53
N ARG A 339 -3.88 -20.87 -14.24
CA ARG A 339 -2.47 -20.64 -14.58
C ARG A 339 -1.59 -20.59 -13.32
N ILE A 340 -1.95 -19.76 -12.34
CA ILE A 340 -1.16 -19.60 -11.11
C ILE A 340 -1.09 -20.91 -10.33
N SER A 341 -2.23 -21.60 -10.18
CA SER A 341 -2.31 -22.84 -9.37
C SER A 341 -1.53 -24.00 -10.00
N GLN A 342 -1.33 -23.99 -11.32
CA GLN A 342 -0.56 -25.01 -12.03
C GLN A 342 0.94 -24.69 -12.07
N ALA A 343 1.31 -23.41 -12.22
CA ALA A 343 2.69 -23.01 -12.50
C ALA A 343 3.45 -22.47 -11.29
N ARG A 344 2.77 -21.89 -10.30
CA ARG A 344 3.40 -21.18 -9.18
C ARG A 344 3.59 -22.12 -7.97
N GLY A 345 4.85 -22.34 -7.60
CA GLY A 345 5.22 -22.94 -6.32
C GLY A 345 5.54 -21.90 -5.26
N CYS A 346 5.94 -22.35 -4.06
CA CYS A 346 6.47 -21.44 -3.05
C CYS A 346 7.80 -20.85 -3.56
N PRO A 347 7.93 -19.53 -3.74
CA PRO A 347 9.15 -18.92 -4.27
C PRO A 347 10.33 -19.00 -3.29
N MET A 348 10.06 -19.36 -2.02
CA MET A 348 11.06 -19.60 -0.98
C MET A 348 11.23 -21.08 -0.64
N ALA A 349 10.57 -22.01 -1.35
CA ALA A 349 10.90 -23.43 -1.20
C ALA A 349 12.31 -23.66 -1.74
N PHE A 350 13.16 -24.30 -0.93
CA PHE A 350 14.44 -24.80 -1.44
C PHE A 350 14.14 -25.74 -2.61
N GLN A 351 14.60 -25.38 -3.80
CA GLN A 351 14.73 -26.35 -4.89
C GLN A 351 15.88 -27.28 -4.48
N ALA A 352 15.52 -28.50 -4.09
CA ALA A 352 16.46 -29.54 -3.68
C ALA A 352 17.29 -30.04 -4.87
#